data_AF-A0AAD4XLU2-F1
#
_entry.id   AF-A0AAD4XLU2-F1
#
_cell.length_a   1.000
_cell.length_b   1.000
_cell.length_c   1.000
_cell.angle_alpha   90.00
_cell.angle_beta   90.00
_cell.angle_gamma   90.00
#
_symmetry.space_group_name_H-M   'P 1'
#
loop_
_entity.id
_entity.type
_entity.pdbx_description
1 polymer ?
#
loop_
_entity_poly.entity_id
_entity_poly.type
_entity_poly.pdbx_seq_one_letter_code
_entity_poly.pdbx_strand_id
1 'polypeptide(L)'
;MASFGSATKVIYFLAIILSSLTNSSISESTDPTPTPTPWPPQFHSIMIYNTSGTLQINSLWYDYPKGRNFNIIQRQLGEHVYDLEWNNGTSFIYTLDANKKCQTLKFDVGILTPNFLHGAHYLGQRTMDGFLCNVWEKVDFIWYYEDVVTKRPVHWTFYNGMEGHLMTFEVGAVLEDAKWQAPVYCFESGEQTDDSSQLNSVVDNSGPAEDLFKRKMLIQRLKEL
;
A
#
# COMPACT_ATOMS: atom_id res chain seq x y z
N MET A 1 27.58 -68.19 -33.51
CA MET A 1 27.74 -67.68 -32.13
C MET A 1 27.43 -66.19 -32.13
N ALA A 2 26.27 -65.80 -31.60
CA ALA A 2 25.99 -64.42 -31.20
C ALA A 2 25.09 -64.51 -29.97
N SER A 3 25.65 -64.14 -28.82
CA SER A 3 25.03 -64.28 -27.50
C SER A 3 24.08 -63.11 -27.25
N PHE A 4 22.81 -63.41 -27.03
CA PHE A 4 21.82 -62.46 -26.53
C PHE A 4 22.11 -62.18 -25.05
N GLY A 5 22.74 -61.03 -24.79
CA GLY A 5 23.09 -60.61 -23.44
C GLY A 5 22.41 -59.30 -23.06
N SER A 6 21.53 -59.39 -22.06
CA SER A 6 21.21 -58.33 -21.09
C SER A 6 20.21 -57.23 -21.49
N ALA A 7 18.99 -57.62 -21.88
CA ALA A 7 17.81 -56.76 -21.73
C ALA A 7 17.29 -56.68 -20.27
N THR A 8 17.82 -57.51 -19.36
CA THR A 8 17.28 -57.67 -18.00
C THR A 8 17.70 -56.57 -17.02
N LYS A 9 18.77 -55.81 -17.29
CA LYS A 9 19.27 -54.76 -16.38
C LYS A 9 18.57 -53.40 -16.51
N VAL A 10 17.91 -53.13 -17.64
CA VAL A 10 17.23 -51.83 -17.88
C VAL A 10 15.87 -51.78 -17.16
N ILE A 11 15.22 -52.94 -16.98
CA ILE A 11 13.90 -53.03 -16.35
C ILE A 11 13.97 -52.73 -14.83
N TYR A 12 15.06 -53.10 -14.15
CA TYR A 12 15.24 -52.80 -12.72
C TYR A 12 15.47 -51.31 -12.44
N PHE A 13 16.03 -50.54 -13.39
CA PHE A 13 16.22 -49.10 -13.21
C PHE A 13 14.91 -48.31 -13.38
N LEU A 14 13.99 -48.77 -14.24
CA LEU A 14 12.66 -48.13 -14.38
C LEU A 14 11.74 -48.40 -13.19
N ALA A 15 11.88 -49.56 -12.53
CA ALA A 15 11.06 -49.91 -11.37
C ALA A 15 11.41 -49.11 -10.10
N ILE A 16 12.63 -48.58 -9.99
CA ILE A 16 13.10 -47.81 -8.82
C ILE A 16 12.70 -46.32 -8.92
N ILE A 17 12.42 -45.80 -10.12
CA ILE A 17 11.96 -44.41 -10.30
C ILE A 17 10.44 -44.27 -10.05
N LEU A 18 9.69 -45.37 -10.10
CA LEU A 18 8.23 -45.34 -9.93
C LEU A 18 7.76 -45.51 -8.47
N SER A 19 8.65 -45.83 -7.53
CA SER A 19 8.31 -46.07 -6.12
C SER A 19 8.55 -44.86 -5.19
N SER A 20 9.03 -43.74 -5.72
CA SER A 20 9.26 -42.49 -4.97
C SER A 20 8.18 -41.43 -5.14
N LEU A 21 7.01 -41.81 -5.68
CA LEU A 21 5.77 -41.03 -5.53
C LEU A 21 5.20 -41.29 -4.13
N THR A 22 5.95 -40.89 -3.10
CA THR A 22 5.37 -40.73 -1.77
C THR A 22 4.31 -39.64 -1.88
N ASN A 23 3.05 -40.02 -1.64
CA ASN A 23 1.98 -39.09 -1.33
C ASN A 23 2.45 -38.19 -0.18
N SER A 24 2.97 -37.01 -0.52
CA SER A 24 2.96 -35.88 0.38
C SER A 24 1.50 -35.55 0.60
N SER A 25 0.91 -36.15 1.63
CA SER A 25 -0.28 -35.60 2.24
C SER A 25 0.10 -34.17 2.64
N ILE A 26 -0.48 -33.20 1.94
CA ILE A 26 -0.47 -31.81 2.38
C ILE A 26 -1.16 -31.86 3.74
N SER A 27 -0.38 -31.87 4.80
CA SER A 27 -0.89 -31.52 6.12
C SER A 27 -1.35 -30.09 5.96
N GLU A 28 -2.66 -29.87 5.84
CA GLU A 28 -3.22 -28.55 6.13
C GLU A 28 -2.68 -28.15 7.49
N SER A 29 -1.90 -27.08 7.54
CA SER A 29 -1.43 -26.55 8.80
C SER A 29 -2.66 -26.19 9.61
N THR A 30 -2.86 -26.83 10.75
CA THR A 30 -3.93 -26.51 11.71
C THR A 30 -3.70 -25.16 12.41
N ASP A 31 -2.66 -24.42 12.03
CA ASP A 31 -2.44 -23.08 12.55
C ASP A 31 -3.51 -22.12 12.02
N PRO A 32 -4.12 -21.32 12.92
CA PRO A 32 -5.12 -20.35 12.50
C PRO A 32 -4.51 -19.36 11.51
N THR A 33 -5.27 -19.02 10.48
CA THR A 33 -4.88 -17.99 9.51
C THR A 33 -4.56 -16.69 10.26
N PRO A 34 -3.41 -16.05 10.01
CA PRO A 34 -3.03 -14.83 10.69
C PRO A 34 -4.02 -13.70 10.38
N THR A 35 -4.37 -12.94 11.41
CA THR A 35 -5.18 -11.72 11.26
C THR A 35 -4.25 -10.52 11.09
N PRO A 36 -4.54 -9.56 10.17
CA PRO A 36 -3.75 -8.34 10.03
C PRO A 36 -3.72 -7.54 11.33
N THR A 37 -2.57 -7.00 11.69
CA THR A 37 -2.45 -6.13 12.86
C THR A 37 -3.05 -4.75 12.54
N PRO A 38 -3.98 -4.22 13.36
CA PRO A 38 -4.45 -2.87 13.20
C PRO A 38 -3.29 -1.87 13.28
N TRP A 39 -3.34 -0.80 12.49
CA TRP A 39 -2.35 0.27 12.64
C TRP A 39 -2.39 0.87 14.05
N PRO A 40 -1.24 1.29 14.58
CA PRO A 40 -1.23 2.04 15.81
C PRO A 40 -1.99 3.36 15.61
N PRO A 41 -2.65 3.89 16.66
CA PRO A 41 -3.48 5.09 16.56
C PRO A 41 -2.68 6.32 16.12
N GLN A 42 -1.37 6.35 16.41
CA GLN A 42 -0.46 7.41 16.03
C GLN A 42 0.87 6.81 15.58
N PHE A 43 1.43 7.32 14.49
CA PHE A 43 2.77 6.98 14.04
C PHE A 43 3.32 8.01 13.04
N HIS A 44 4.64 7.96 12.86
CA HIS A 44 5.33 8.57 11.73
C HIS A 44 6.00 7.48 10.89
N SER A 45 5.95 7.62 9.57
CA SER A 45 6.67 6.72 8.68
C SER A 45 7.26 7.43 7.49
N ILE A 46 8.44 7.00 7.09
CA ILE A 46 9.04 7.36 5.80
C ILE A 46 8.89 6.18 4.85
N MET A 47 8.33 6.45 3.67
CA MET A 47 8.13 5.47 2.61
C MET A 47 8.77 5.97 1.32
N ILE A 48 9.39 5.07 0.57
CA ILE A 48 9.79 5.32 -0.81
C ILE A 48 8.72 4.71 -1.70
N TYR A 49 8.12 5.54 -2.54
CA TYR A 49 7.19 5.11 -3.56
C TYR A 49 7.88 5.02 -4.91
N ASN A 50 7.59 3.96 -5.64
CA ASN A 50 7.99 3.76 -7.02
C ASN A 50 6.73 3.61 -7.88
N THR A 51 6.54 4.54 -8.82
CA THR A 51 5.47 4.48 -9.82
C THR A 51 6.12 4.35 -11.19
N SER A 52 6.25 3.11 -11.68
CA SER A 52 6.82 2.80 -13.00
C SER A 52 8.20 3.43 -13.25
N GLY A 53 9.06 3.45 -12.23
CA GLY A 53 10.40 4.04 -12.25
C GLY A 53 10.48 5.48 -11.75
N THR A 54 9.36 6.12 -11.45
CA THR A 54 9.33 7.45 -10.84
C THR A 54 9.34 7.33 -9.32
N LEU A 55 10.42 7.81 -8.70
CA LEU A 55 10.60 7.73 -7.25
C LEU A 55 10.11 8.99 -6.52
N GLN A 56 9.50 8.78 -5.37
CA GLN A 56 9.20 9.83 -4.41
C GLN A 56 9.36 9.32 -2.97
N ILE A 57 9.62 10.24 -2.05
CA ILE A 57 9.63 9.99 -0.62
C ILE A 57 8.35 10.57 -0.04
N ASN A 58 7.62 9.76 0.72
CA ASN A 58 6.47 10.18 1.50
C ASN A 58 6.83 10.11 2.98
N SER A 59 6.74 11.25 3.66
CA SER A 59 6.74 11.34 5.12
C SER A 59 5.29 11.42 5.58
N LEU A 60 4.81 10.35 6.21
CA LEU A 60 3.42 10.20 6.64
C LEU A 60 3.32 10.38 8.15
N TRP A 61 2.57 11.40 8.57
CA TRP A 61 2.13 11.54 9.96
C TRP A 61 0.68 11.09 10.07
N TYR A 62 0.45 10.09 10.89
CA TYR A 62 -0.88 9.55 11.14
C TYR A 62 -1.29 9.83 12.58
N ASP A 63 -2.44 10.48 12.77
CA ASP A 63 -2.97 10.82 14.10
C ASP A 63 -4.49 10.62 14.12
N TYR A 64 -4.88 9.34 14.25
CA TYR A 64 -6.27 8.90 14.23
C TYR A 64 -7.12 9.47 15.37
N PRO A 65 -6.65 9.56 16.64
CA PRO A 65 -7.43 10.18 17.72
C PRO A 65 -7.86 11.62 17.42
N LYS A 66 -7.03 12.37 16.69
CA LYS A 66 -7.35 13.73 16.21
C LYS A 66 -7.90 13.76 14.78
N GLY A 67 -8.15 12.60 14.18
CA GLY A 67 -8.80 12.46 12.88
C GLY A 67 -8.03 13.12 11.74
N ARG A 68 -6.70 13.02 11.72
CA ARG A 68 -5.86 13.73 10.75
C ARG A 68 -4.72 12.85 10.23
N ASN A 69 -4.43 12.99 8.93
CA ASN A 69 -3.38 12.28 8.22
C ASN A 69 -2.62 13.26 7.34
N PHE A 70 -1.29 13.24 7.37
CA PHE A 70 -0.49 14.21 6.64
C PHE A 70 0.62 13.52 5.85
N ASN A 71 0.44 13.46 4.53
CA ASN A 71 1.44 13.02 3.59
C ASN A 71 2.28 14.23 3.12
N ILE A 72 3.58 14.24 3.42
CA ILE A 72 4.55 15.19 2.89
C ILE A 72 5.35 14.47 1.81
N ILE A 73 5.20 14.90 0.56
CA ILE A 73 5.63 14.17 -0.63
C ILE A 73 6.76 14.94 -1.33
N GLN A 74 7.94 14.34 -1.38
CA GLN A 74 9.08 14.84 -2.13
C GLN A 74 9.32 13.96 -3.36
N ARG A 75 9.04 14.47 -4.56
CA ARG A 75 9.41 13.81 -5.82
C ARG A 75 10.86 14.13 -6.18
N GLN A 76 11.59 13.21 -6.81
CA GLN A 76 13.01 13.40 -7.12
C GLN A 76 13.28 14.64 -8.01
N LEU A 77 12.43 14.86 -9.01
CA LEU A 77 12.55 15.97 -9.98
C LEU A 77 11.25 16.82 -10.05
N GLY A 78 10.50 16.88 -8.95
CA GLY A 78 9.18 17.53 -8.92
C GLY A 78 8.94 18.41 -7.71
N GLU A 79 7.72 18.93 -7.63
CA GLU A 79 7.28 19.81 -6.54
C GLU A 79 7.24 19.05 -5.20
N HIS A 80 7.49 19.78 -4.13
CA HIS A 80 7.27 19.29 -2.77
C HIS A 80 5.80 19.55 -2.40
N VAL A 81 5.04 18.47 -2.29
CA VAL A 81 3.58 18.49 -2.15
C VAL A 81 3.18 18.08 -0.74
N TYR A 82 2.25 18.83 -0.17
CA TYR A 82 1.67 18.60 1.14
C TYR A 82 0.23 18.15 0.95
N ASP A 83 -0.12 17.02 1.52
CA ASP A 83 -1.46 16.46 1.47
C ASP A 83 -1.97 16.22 2.88
N LEU A 84 -2.77 17.17 3.35
CA LEU A 84 -3.37 17.21 4.68
C LEU A 84 -4.82 16.72 4.60
N GLU A 85 -5.09 15.58 5.22
CA GLU A 85 -6.37 14.88 5.16
C GLU A 85 -7.04 14.85 6.55
N TRP A 86 -8.36 15.01 6.56
CA TRP A 86 -9.19 14.99 7.76
C TRP A 86 -10.17 13.82 7.74
N ASN A 87 -10.55 13.34 8.91
CA ASN A 87 -11.49 12.24 9.09
C ASN A 87 -12.90 12.54 8.57
N ASN A 88 -13.24 13.81 8.37
CA ASN A 88 -14.50 14.22 7.74
C ASN A 88 -14.44 14.13 6.20
N GLY A 89 -13.33 13.67 5.62
CA GLY A 89 -13.13 13.51 4.18
C GLY A 89 -12.64 14.76 3.46
N THR A 90 -12.45 15.88 4.17
CA THR A 90 -11.80 17.06 3.60
C THR A 90 -10.30 16.82 3.48
N SER A 91 -9.73 17.22 2.35
CA SER A 91 -8.29 17.18 2.13
C SER A 91 -7.78 18.43 1.42
N PHE A 92 -6.64 18.93 1.88
CA PHE A 92 -5.92 20.06 1.28
C PHE A 92 -4.63 19.55 0.65
N ILE A 93 -4.51 19.70 -0.67
CA ILE A 93 -3.29 19.41 -1.42
C ILE A 93 -2.65 20.75 -1.78
N TYR A 94 -1.45 21.03 -1.30
CA TYR A 94 -0.80 22.32 -1.52
C TYR A 94 0.72 22.25 -1.67
N THR A 95 1.30 23.31 -2.21
CA THR A 95 2.75 23.55 -2.22
C THR A 95 3.07 24.73 -1.31
N LEU A 96 4.19 24.71 -0.59
CA LEU A 96 4.66 25.84 0.24
C LEU A 96 5.67 26.75 -0.49
N ASP A 97 5.94 26.48 -1.76
CA ASP A 97 6.83 27.28 -2.58
C ASP A 97 6.18 28.61 -3.02
N ALA A 98 6.92 29.40 -3.80
CA ALA A 98 6.44 30.70 -4.28
C ALA A 98 5.16 30.61 -5.15
N ASN A 99 4.85 29.43 -5.69
CA ASN A 99 3.67 29.21 -6.55
C ASN A 99 2.38 29.13 -5.74
N LYS A 100 2.44 28.79 -4.44
CA LYS A 100 1.31 28.75 -3.50
C LYS A 100 0.07 28.04 -4.08
N LYS A 101 0.27 26.85 -4.64
CA LYS A 101 -0.85 26.08 -5.20
C LYS A 101 -1.64 25.46 -4.05
N CYS A 102 -2.96 25.46 -4.14
CA CYS A 102 -3.81 24.67 -3.27
C CYS A 102 -5.02 24.14 -4.01
N GLN A 103 -5.38 22.90 -3.72
CA GLN A 103 -6.63 22.27 -4.12
C GLN A 103 -7.29 21.69 -2.86
N THR A 104 -8.57 22.02 -2.67
CA THR A 104 -9.39 21.43 -1.62
C THR A 104 -10.26 20.35 -2.25
N LEU A 105 -10.16 19.13 -1.72
CA LEU A 105 -10.95 17.98 -2.13
C LEU A 105 -11.88 17.57 -1.00
N LYS A 106 -13.06 17.08 -1.37
CA LYS A 106 -14.02 16.47 -0.45
C LYS A 106 -14.31 15.05 -0.91
N PHE A 107 -14.10 14.13 0.01
CA PHE A 107 -14.39 12.71 -0.15
C PHE A 107 -15.49 12.32 0.83
N ASP A 108 -16.28 11.30 0.47
CA ASP A 108 -17.35 10.79 1.35
C ASP A 108 -16.78 10.04 2.56
N VAL A 109 -15.52 9.62 2.50
CA VAL A 109 -14.81 8.99 3.62
C VAL A 109 -13.56 9.75 4.04
N GLY A 110 -13.19 9.59 5.32
CA GLY A 110 -12.08 10.30 5.98
C GLY A 110 -10.68 9.78 5.68
N ILE A 111 -9.88 9.62 6.73
CA ILE A 111 -8.56 8.95 6.71
C ILE A 111 -8.70 7.45 6.95
N LEU A 112 -7.73 6.61 6.54
CA LEU A 112 -7.79 5.16 6.79
C LEU A 112 -7.94 4.88 8.29
N THR A 113 -8.83 3.97 8.66
CA THR A 113 -8.99 3.55 10.06
C THR A 113 -7.89 2.57 10.43
N PRO A 114 -7.56 2.42 11.72
CA PRO A 114 -6.60 1.42 12.18
C PRO A 114 -6.86 0.01 11.65
N ASN A 115 -8.12 -0.36 11.49
CA ASN A 115 -8.57 -1.66 11.05
C ASN A 115 -8.92 -1.74 9.54
N PHE A 116 -8.35 -0.88 8.68
CA PHE A 116 -8.71 -0.85 7.25
C PHE A 116 -8.50 -2.18 6.50
N LEU A 117 -7.67 -3.09 7.02
CA LEU A 117 -7.48 -4.45 6.50
C LEU A 117 -8.49 -5.48 7.05
N HIS A 118 -9.50 -5.05 7.83
CA HIS A 118 -10.55 -5.96 8.27
C HIS A 118 -11.25 -6.58 7.05
N GLY A 119 -11.37 -7.91 7.04
CA GLY A 119 -11.95 -8.66 5.93
C GLY A 119 -11.04 -8.81 4.71
N ALA A 120 -9.76 -8.43 4.81
CA ALA A 120 -8.78 -8.68 3.75
C ALA A 120 -8.50 -10.18 3.58
N HIS A 121 -8.25 -10.60 2.35
CA HIS A 121 -7.96 -11.99 1.99
C HIS A 121 -6.47 -12.29 2.18
N TYR A 122 -6.16 -13.30 2.99
CA TYR A 122 -4.78 -13.72 3.24
C TYR A 122 -4.22 -14.54 2.07
N LEU A 123 -3.03 -14.18 1.60
CA LEU A 123 -2.39 -14.76 0.42
C LEU A 123 -1.18 -15.64 0.73
N GLY A 124 -0.86 -15.84 2.01
CA GLY A 124 0.31 -16.58 2.45
C GLY A 124 1.51 -15.68 2.78
N GLN A 125 2.67 -16.32 2.97
CA GLN A 125 3.91 -15.64 3.32
C GLN A 125 4.80 -15.41 2.11
N ARG A 126 5.48 -14.27 2.06
CA ARG A 126 6.45 -13.92 1.00
C ARG A 126 7.61 -13.13 1.59
N THR A 127 8.80 -13.31 1.02
CA THR A 127 9.95 -12.47 1.37
C THR A 127 9.86 -11.14 0.63
N MET A 128 9.97 -10.02 1.35
CA MET A 128 9.98 -8.66 0.80
C MET A 128 10.93 -7.78 1.60
N ASP A 129 11.81 -7.02 0.92
CA ASP A 129 12.80 -6.12 1.54
C ASP A 129 13.63 -6.74 2.67
N GLY A 130 13.87 -8.06 2.60
CA GLY A 130 14.61 -8.83 3.60
C GLY A 130 13.77 -9.37 4.76
N PHE A 131 12.46 -9.14 4.77
CA PHE A 131 11.51 -9.61 5.78
C PHE A 131 10.65 -10.76 5.26
N LEU A 132 10.40 -11.77 6.10
CA LEU A 132 9.33 -12.73 5.84
C LEU A 132 8.00 -12.09 6.24
N CYS A 133 7.12 -11.83 5.27
CA CYS A 133 5.90 -11.09 5.46
C CYS A 133 4.66 -11.97 5.29
N ASN A 134 3.66 -11.78 6.13
CA ASN A 134 2.27 -12.14 5.82
C ASN A 134 1.75 -11.15 4.77
N VAL A 135 0.99 -11.65 3.78
CA VAL A 135 0.45 -10.83 2.69
C VAL A 135 -1.06 -10.89 2.70
N TRP A 136 -1.71 -9.73 2.67
CA TRP A 136 -3.16 -9.63 2.48
C TRP A 136 -3.49 -8.81 1.26
N GLU A 137 -4.55 -9.19 0.58
CA GLU A 137 -5.19 -8.41 -0.47
C GLU A 137 -6.52 -7.86 0.07
N LYS A 138 -6.80 -6.59 -0.22
CA LYS A 138 -8.09 -5.97 0.10
C LYS A 138 -8.65 -5.34 -1.17
N VAL A 139 -9.83 -5.81 -1.54
CA VAL A 139 -10.73 -5.31 -2.60
C VAL A 139 -10.07 -5.19 -3.98
N ASP A 140 -9.22 -6.15 -4.32
CA ASP A 140 -8.39 -6.23 -5.54
C ASP A 140 -7.56 -4.96 -5.78
N PHE A 141 -7.28 -4.23 -4.71
CA PHE A 141 -6.77 -2.87 -4.79
C PHE A 141 -5.38 -2.74 -4.18
N ILE A 142 -5.21 -3.23 -2.96
CA ILE A 142 -3.97 -3.15 -2.21
C ILE A 142 -3.50 -4.54 -1.78
N TRP A 143 -2.21 -4.79 -1.99
CA TRP A 143 -1.49 -5.92 -1.42
C TRP A 143 -0.58 -5.39 -0.33
N TYR A 144 -0.87 -5.77 0.91
CA TYR A 144 -0.20 -5.27 2.10
C TYR A 144 0.68 -6.35 2.71
N TYR A 145 1.94 -6.02 2.96
CA TYR A 145 2.95 -6.91 3.50
C TYR A 145 3.27 -6.47 4.93
N GLU A 146 3.07 -7.36 5.89
CA GLU A 146 3.42 -7.16 7.31
C GLU A 146 4.46 -8.20 7.71
N ASP A 147 5.53 -7.75 8.37
CA ASP A 147 6.53 -8.66 8.92
C ASP A 147 5.88 -9.66 9.90
N VAL A 148 6.12 -10.95 9.66
CA VAL A 148 5.59 -12.04 10.49
C VAL A 148 6.00 -11.87 11.96
N VAL A 149 7.22 -11.39 12.21
CA VAL A 149 7.82 -11.31 13.55
C VAL A 149 7.37 -10.04 14.28
N THR A 150 7.65 -8.87 13.71
CA THR A 150 7.43 -7.59 14.41
C THR A 150 6.04 -7.00 14.20
N LYS A 151 5.24 -7.56 13.29
CA LYS A 151 3.91 -7.07 12.93
C LYS A 151 3.88 -5.67 12.33
N ARG A 152 5.03 -5.14 11.91
CA ARG A 152 5.13 -3.83 11.27
C ARG A 152 4.82 -3.93 9.77
N PRO A 153 4.26 -2.88 9.16
CA PRO A 153 4.20 -2.80 7.70
C PRO A 153 5.60 -2.91 7.09
N VAL A 154 5.71 -3.48 5.90
CA VAL A 154 6.98 -3.57 5.14
C VAL A 154 6.80 -3.00 3.74
N HIS A 155 5.77 -3.46 3.03
CA HIS A 155 5.56 -3.12 1.63
C HIS A 155 4.08 -3.08 1.27
N TRP A 156 3.78 -2.32 0.23
CA TRP A 156 2.44 -2.06 -0.26
C TRP A 156 2.51 -2.05 -1.78
N THR A 157 1.68 -2.84 -2.44
CA THR A 157 1.49 -2.76 -3.89
C THR A 157 0.06 -2.34 -4.17
N PHE A 158 -0.13 -1.42 -5.10
CA PHE A 158 -1.44 -0.99 -5.56
C PHE A 158 -1.73 -1.62 -6.92
N TYR A 159 -3.02 -1.82 -7.26
CA TYR A 159 -3.45 -2.42 -8.53
C TYR A 159 -2.88 -1.73 -9.79
N ASN A 160 -2.49 -0.45 -9.68
CA ASN A 160 -1.90 0.34 -10.77
C ASN A 160 -0.37 0.17 -10.88
N GLY A 161 0.23 -0.74 -10.10
CA GLY A 161 1.68 -1.00 -10.10
C GLY A 161 2.49 0.00 -9.27
N MET A 162 1.86 0.92 -8.54
CA MET A 162 2.57 1.75 -7.56
C MET A 162 3.00 0.87 -6.38
N GLU A 163 4.25 0.99 -5.99
CA GLU A 163 4.88 0.22 -4.92
C GLU A 163 5.38 1.16 -3.83
N GLY A 164 5.06 0.86 -2.57
CA GLY A 164 5.53 1.60 -1.40
C GLY A 164 6.42 0.72 -0.53
N HIS A 165 7.67 1.13 -0.34
CA HIS A 165 8.65 0.47 0.51
C HIS A 165 8.81 1.26 1.81
N LEU A 166 8.61 0.61 2.95
CA LEU A 166 8.72 1.26 4.24
C LEU A 166 10.18 1.36 4.68
N MET A 167 10.64 2.58 4.99
CA MET A 167 11.99 2.85 5.46
C MET A 167 12.04 2.99 6.98
N THR A 168 11.09 3.72 7.56
CA THR A 168 10.98 3.92 9.01
C THR A 168 9.53 3.80 9.46
N PHE A 169 9.33 3.37 10.71
CA PHE A 169 8.02 3.24 11.33
C PHE A 169 8.12 3.52 12.83
N GLU A 170 7.72 4.71 13.23
CA GLU A 170 7.85 5.24 14.58
C GLU A 170 6.48 5.27 15.26
N VAL A 171 6.16 4.21 15.99
CA VAL A 171 4.89 4.07 16.72
C VAL A 171 4.79 5.12 17.82
N GLY A 172 3.65 5.82 17.88
CA GLY A 172 3.38 6.85 18.89
C GLY A 172 4.00 8.22 18.58
N ALA A 173 4.71 8.37 17.47
CA ALA A 173 5.21 9.67 17.03
C ALA A 173 4.05 10.62 16.71
N VAL A 174 4.21 11.89 17.11
CA VAL A 174 3.20 12.94 16.93
C VAL A 174 3.84 14.19 16.37
N LEU A 175 3.10 14.89 15.50
CA LEU A 175 3.51 16.17 14.94
C LEU A 175 2.82 17.32 15.70
N GLU A 176 3.56 18.40 15.97
CA GLU A 176 3.07 19.59 16.65
C GLU A 176 1.79 20.15 16.00
N ASP A 177 0.80 20.51 16.81
CA ASP A 177 -0.53 20.94 16.32
C ASP A 177 -0.49 22.11 15.33
N ALA A 178 0.50 22.99 15.45
CA ALA A 178 0.71 24.12 14.53
C ALA A 178 1.03 23.67 13.09
N LYS A 179 1.62 22.49 12.89
CA LYS A 179 2.00 21.96 11.57
C LYS A 179 0.83 21.35 10.80
N TRP A 180 -0.30 21.11 11.45
CA TRP A 180 -1.51 20.55 10.85
C TRP A 180 -2.43 21.61 10.23
N GLN A 181 -1.98 22.86 10.13
CA GLN A 181 -2.77 23.94 9.54
C GLN A 181 -2.50 24.05 8.05
N ALA A 182 -3.56 23.97 7.24
CA ALA A 182 -3.48 24.32 5.84
C ALA A 182 -3.15 25.83 5.69
N PRO A 183 -2.39 26.23 4.67
CA PRO A 183 -2.08 27.63 4.42
C PRO A 183 -3.34 28.47 4.13
N VAL A 184 -3.28 29.77 4.44
CA VAL A 184 -4.42 30.70 4.28
C VAL A 184 -4.96 30.75 2.85
N TYR A 185 -4.09 30.66 1.84
CA TYR A 185 -4.48 30.68 0.43
C TYR A 185 -5.29 29.43 -0.01
N CYS A 186 -5.40 28.39 0.82
CA CYS A 186 -6.34 27.29 0.58
C CYS A 186 -7.80 27.66 0.84
N PHE A 187 -8.04 28.77 1.53
CA PHE A 187 -9.38 29.27 1.90
C PHE A 187 -9.77 30.53 1.11
N GLU A 188 -8.83 31.11 0.38
CA GLU A 188 -9.08 32.19 -0.56
C GLU A 188 -9.79 31.58 -1.78
N SER A 189 -10.96 32.11 -2.14
CA SER A 189 -11.91 31.52 -3.09
C SER A 189 -11.27 31.10 -4.43
N GLY A 190 -10.93 29.81 -4.55
CA GLY A 190 -10.48 29.15 -5.76
C GLY A 190 -11.11 27.75 -5.84
N GLU A 191 -12.02 27.58 -6.79
CA GLU A 191 -12.73 26.35 -7.20
C GLU A 191 -12.75 25.18 -6.19
N GLN A 192 -13.82 25.11 -5.40
CA GLN A 192 -14.30 23.83 -4.86
C GLN A 192 -14.74 22.99 -6.06
N THR A 193 -13.88 22.10 -6.55
CA THR A 193 -14.30 21.08 -7.51
C THR A 193 -15.10 20.03 -6.74
N ASP A 194 -16.43 20.21 -6.68
CA ASP A 194 -17.37 19.14 -6.32
C ASP A 194 -17.33 18.09 -7.45
N ASP A 195 -16.33 17.22 -7.39
CA ASP A 195 -15.98 16.35 -8.52
C ASP A 195 -16.67 14.99 -8.50
N SER A 196 -17.96 14.97 -8.12
CA SER A 196 -18.80 13.79 -8.31
C SER A 196 -19.12 13.54 -9.80
N SER A 197 -18.72 14.43 -10.71
CA SER A 197 -19.14 14.41 -12.12
C SER A 197 -18.04 14.34 -13.19
N GLN A 198 -16.74 14.48 -12.88
CA GLN A 198 -15.65 14.30 -13.87
C GLN A 198 -14.92 12.96 -13.77
N LEU A 199 -15.63 11.90 -13.40
CA LEU A 199 -15.10 10.53 -13.41
C LEU A 199 -14.56 10.07 -14.79
N ASN A 200 -14.86 10.78 -15.88
CA ASN A 200 -14.57 10.33 -17.25
C ASN A 200 -13.77 11.30 -18.15
N SER A 201 -13.36 12.50 -17.70
CA SER A 201 -12.70 13.49 -18.58
C SER A 201 -11.24 13.79 -18.26
N VAL A 202 -10.67 13.24 -17.17
CA VAL A 202 -9.24 13.36 -16.86
C VAL A 202 -8.53 12.05 -17.23
N VAL A 203 -8.67 11.63 -18.48
CA VAL A 203 -7.84 10.61 -19.12
C VAL A 203 -7.09 11.29 -20.25
N ASP A 204 -6.27 12.27 -19.89
CA ASP A 204 -5.13 12.76 -20.66
C ASP A 204 -4.54 13.95 -19.90
N ASN A 205 -3.64 13.67 -18.94
CA ASN A 205 -2.51 14.54 -18.56
C ASN A 205 -1.73 13.89 -17.41
N SER A 206 -0.58 13.31 -17.75
CA SER A 206 0.40 12.65 -16.87
C SER A 206 1.01 13.59 -15.81
N GLY A 207 0.20 14.02 -14.84
CA GLY A 207 0.56 15.05 -13.85
C GLY A 207 0.64 14.53 -12.41
N PRO A 208 1.44 15.19 -11.53
CA PRO A 208 1.56 14.84 -10.10
C PRO A 208 0.27 14.84 -9.29
N ALA A 209 -0.71 15.66 -9.68
CA ALA A 209 -2.02 15.76 -9.03
C ALA A 209 -2.94 14.59 -9.39
N GLU A 210 -2.82 14.04 -10.61
CA GLU A 210 -3.62 12.89 -11.07
C GLU A 210 -3.23 11.62 -10.31
N ASP A 211 -1.95 11.41 -10.04
CA ASP A 211 -1.42 10.27 -9.27
C ASP A 211 -1.90 10.30 -7.80
N LEU A 212 -1.89 11.49 -7.18
CA LEU A 212 -2.40 11.68 -5.82
C LEU A 212 -3.93 11.54 -5.76
N PHE A 213 -4.64 12.13 -6.72
CA PHE A 213 -6.09 12.03 -6.84
C PHE A 213 -6.54 10.58 -7.09
N LYS A 214 -5.87 9.86 -8.00
CA LYS A 214 -6.08 8.42 -8.19
C LYS A 214 -5.87 7.68 -6.89
N ARG A 215 -4.72 7.85 -6.21
CA ARG A 215 -4.45 7.23 -4.89
C ARG A 215 -5.60 7.46 -3.90
N LYS A 216 -6.17 8.66 -3.86
CA LYS A 216 -7.31 9.00 -2.99
C LYS A 216 -8.64 8.38 -3.40
N MET A 217 -9.01 8.46 -4.67
CA MET A 217 -10.18 7.78 -5.22
C MET A 217 -10.16 6.28 -4.92
N LEU A 218 -8.96 5.73 -4.80
CA LEU A 218 -8.79 4.33 -4.51
C LEU A 218 -8.82 4.02 -3.00
N ILE A 219 -8.25 4.90 -2.16
CA ILE A 219 -8.44 4.85 -0.69
C ILE A 219 -9.92 5.02 -0.32
N GLN A 220 -10.67 5.80 -1.09
CA GLN A 220 -12.13 5.92 -0.96
C GLN A 220 -12.81 4.55 -1.14
N ARG A 221 -12.50 3.83 -2.22
CA ARG A 221 -13.04 2.47 -2.47
C ARG A 221 -12.70 1.47 -1.37
N LEU A 222 -11.53 1.56 -0.74
CA LEU A 222 -11.14 0.69 0.38
C LEU A 222 -12.09 0.76 1.58
N LYS A 223 -12.90 1.82 1.70
CA LYS A 223 -13.73 2.09 2.87
C LYS A 223 -15.21 1.93 2.63
N GLU A 224 -15.62 1.85 1.38
CA GLU A 224 -16.99 1.54 0.99
C GLU A 224 -17.30 0.03 1.08
N LEU A 225 -16.28 -0.80 1.35
CA LEU A 225 -16.29 -2.27 1.33
C LEU A 225 -15.76 -2.91 2.63
#